data_AF-A0A0U5NTF6-F1
#
_entry.id   AF-A0A0U5NTF6-F1
#
_cell.length_a   1.000
_cell.length_b   1.000
_cell.length_c   1.000
_cell.angle_alpha   90.00
_cell.angle_beta   90.00
_cell.angle_gamma   90.00
#
_symmetry.space_group_name_H-M   'P 1'
#
loop_
_entity.id
_entity.type
_entity.pdbx_description
1 polymer ?
#
loop_
_entity_poly.entity_id
_entity_poly.type
_entity_poly.pdbx_seq_one_letter_code
_entity_poly.pdbx_strand_id
1 'polypeptide(L)'
;MYLEERLEAMEKIIGNLQQEIRSLEAKSADEILTPKEFAERAKLNENTVYCWIREGRIKTLPNLGTALRIPMSQFYEEHKEKEIAHVRRKTSKADRLKQEFLQTLVG
;
A
#
# COMPACT_ATOMS: atom_id res chain seq x y z
N MET A 1 15.94 -43.18 23.71
CA MET A 1 16.25 -41.96 22.96
C MET A 1 15.38 -41.71 21.71
N TYR A 2 14.40 -42.55 21.36
CA TYR A 2 13.52 -42.28 20.20
C TYR A 2 12.41 -41.25 20.47
N LEU A 3 12.01 -41.12 21.74
CA LEU A 3 10.98 -40.15 22.14
C LEU A 3 11.53 -38.72 22.15
N GLU A 4 12.79 -38.54 22.55
CA GLU A 4 13.48 -37.25 22.57
C GLU A 4 13.72 -36.73 21.15
N GLU A 5 14.21 -37.58 20.24
CA GLU A 5 14.38 -37.21 18.83
C GLU A 5 13.06 -36.83 18.16
N ARG A 6 11.96 -37.53 18.50
CA ARG A 6 10.63 -37.20 17.99
C ARG A 6 10.09 -35.88 18.56
N LEU A 7 10.35 -35.61 19.85
CA LEU A 7 9.98 -34.34 20.48
C LEU A 7 10.71 -33.17 19.82
N GLU A 8 12.01 -33.30 19.60
CA GLU A 8 12.84 -32.26 18.98
C GLU A 8 12.40 -31.97 17.52
N ALA A 9 12.04 -33.03 16.77
CA ALA A 9 11.46 -32.87 15.44
C ALA A 9 10.09 -32.16 15.47
N MET A 10 9.24 -32.47 16.46
CA MET A 10 7.94 -31.83 16.61
C MET A 10 8.08 -30.36 17.01
N GLU A 11 8.96 -30.01 17.94
CA GLU A 11 9.24 -28.62 18.33
C GLU A 11 9.75 -27.79 17.15
N LYS A 12 10.62 -28.37 16.32
CA LYS A 12 11.12 -27.72 15.12
C LYS A 12 10.02 -27.46 14.09
N ILE A 13 9.11 -28.42 13.89
CA ILE A 13 7.96 -28.25 13.01
C ILE A 13 7.03 -27.14 13.53
N ILE A 14 6.75 -27.12 14.84
CA ILE A 14 5.92 -26.09 15.46
C ILE A 14 6.57 -24.71 15.29
N GLY A 15 7.88 -24.58 15.49
CA GLY A 15 8.61 -23.33 15.29
C GLY A 15 8.51 -22.82 13.86
N ASN A 16 8.72 -23.70 12.87
CA ASN A 16 8.61 -23.35 11.46
C ASN A 16 7.18 -22.92 11.08
N LEU A 17 6.17 -23.66 11.53
CA LEU A 17 4.77 -23.31 11.28
C LEU A 17 4.39 -21.97 11.91
N GLN A 18 4.85 -21.69 13.13
CA GLN A 18 4.63 -20.38 13.76
C GLN A 18 5.33 -19.24 13.03
N GLN A 19 6.49 -19.49 12.42
CA GLN A 19 7.20 -18.50 11.62
C GLN A 19 6.49 -18.26 10.28
N GLU A 20 6.01 -19.32 9.63
CA GLU A 20 5.19 -19.22 8.41
C GLU A 20 3.90 -18.46 8.67
N ILE A 21 3.17 -18.78 9.74
CA ILE A 21 1.95 -18.06 10.14
C ILE A 21 2.25 -16.58 10.34
N ARG A 22 3.29 -16.20 11.08
CA ARG A 22 3.67 -14.78 11.25
C ARG A 22 4.02 -14.10 9.93
N SER A 23 4.70 -14.80 9.02
CA SER A 23 5.03 -14.27 7.70
C SER A 23 3.81 -14.13 6.79
N LEU A 24 2.83 -15.03 6.94
CA LEU A 24 1.57 -15.02 6.21
C LEU A 24 0.65 -13.96 6.78
N GLU A 25 0.55 -13.78 8.09
CA GLU A 25 -0.16 -12.69 8.76
C GLU A 25 0.41 -11.33 8.36
N ALA A 26 1.73 -11.19 8.28
CA ALA A 26 2.35 -9.96 7.76
C ALA A 26 1.99 -9.68 6.28
N LYS A 27 1.69 -10.73 5.49
CA LYS A 27 1.27 -10.63 4.08
C LYS A 27 -0.26 -10.58 3.91
N SER A 28 -1.04 -11.10 4.85
CA SER A 28 -2.50 -11.18 4.82
C SER A 28 -3.16 -10.09 5.67
N ALA A 29 -2.37 -9.31 6.41
CA ALA A 29 -2.73 -7.98 6.91
C ALA A 29 -2.97 -6.95 5.78
N ASP A 30 -2.95 -7.40 4.54
CA ASP A 30 -3.58 -6.73 3.42
C ASP A 30 -5.08 -6.61 3.67
N GLU A 31 -5.45 -5.56 4.41
CA GLU A 31 -6.84 -5.22 4.72
C GLU A 31 -7.65 -5.13 3.42
N ILE A 32 -8.59 -6.05 3.25
CA ILE A 32 -9.52 -6.04 2.13
C ILE A 32 -10.76 -5.28 2.56
N LEU A 33 -10.93 -4.07 2.05
CA LEU A 33 -12.06 -3.21 2.39
C LEU A 33 -13.17 -3.28 1.34
N THR A 34 -14.39 -3.03 1.78
CA THR A 34 -15.51 -2.71 0.88
C THR A 34 -15.37 -1.26 0.35
N PRO A 35 -16.02 -0.90 -0.77
CA PRO A 35 -16.01 0.47 -1.28
C PRO A 35 -16.46 1.52 -0.25
N LYS A 36 -17.39 1.13 0.63
CA LYS A 36 -17.89 1.98 1.71
C LYS A 36 -16.83 2.22 2.80
N GLU A 37 -16.22 1.16 3.30
CA GLU A 37 -15.13 1.27 4.30
C GLU A 37 -13.92 2.01 3.73
N PHE A 38 -13.61 1.79 2.45
CA PHE A 38 -12.57 2.55 1.75
C PHE A 38 -12.92 4.04 1.66
N ALA A 39 -14.18 4.37 1.36
CA ALA A 39 -14.66 5.75 1.31
C ALA A 39 -14.52 6.44 2.68
N GLU A 40 -14.91 5.77 3.77
CA GLU A 40 -14.78 6.28 5.14
C GLU A 40 -13.31 6.50 5.52
N ARG A 41 -12.43 5.53 5.23
CA ARG A 41 -11.00 5.62 5.54
C ARG A 41 -10.29 6.70 4.73
N ALA A 42 -10.64 6.85 3.45
CA ALA A 42 -10.10 7.87 2.56
C ALA A 42 -10.79 9.24 2.72
N LYS A 43 -11.87 9.34 3.51
CA LYS A 43 -12.74 10.53 3.65
C LYS A 43 -13.25 11.04 2.29
N LEU A 44 -13.57 10.12 1.38
CA LEU A 44 -14.08 10.38 0.04
C LEU A 44 -15.56 10.01 -0.05
N ASN A 45 -16.25 10.56 -1.04
CA ASN A 45 -17.63 10.14 -1.34
C ASN A 45 -17.65 8.74 -1.98
N GLU A 46 -18.58 7.88 -1.57
CA GLU A 46 -18.73 6.51 -2.08
C GLU A 46 -18.79 6.48 -3.62
N ASN A 47 -19.54 7.40 -4.24
CA ASN A 47 -19.65 7.51 -5.69
C ASN A 47 -18.29 7.73 -6.37
N THR A 48 -17.38 8.46 -5.73
CA THR A 48 -16.02 8.70 -6.26
C THR A 48 -15.22 7.40 -6.29
N VAL A 49 -15.37 6.57 -5.25
CA VAL A 49 -14.72 5.26 -5.16
C VAL A 49 -15.24 4.34 -6.26
N TYR A 50 -16.56 4.28 -6.48
CA TYR A 50 -17.15 3.52 -7.59
C TYR A 50 -16.68 4.01 -8.97
N CYS A 51 -16.56 5.33 -9.17
CA CYS A 51 -16.00 5.89 -10.40
C CYS A 51 -14.55 5.47 -10.59
N TRP A 52 -13.71 5.53 -9.55
CA TRP A 52 -12.31 5.11 -9.64
C TRP A 52 -12.11 3.61 -9.88
N ILE A 53 -13.02 2.78 -9.36
CA ILE A 53 -13.07 1.34 -9.70
C ILE A 53 -13.41 1.16 -11.18
N ARG A 54 -14.44 1.85 -11.67
CA ARG A 54 -14.86 1.77 -13.09
C ARG A 54 -13.79 2.29 -14.06
N GLU A 55 -13.07 3.34 -13.67
CA GLU A 55 -11.95 3.90 -14.42
C GLU A 55 -10.70 3.00 -14.36
N GLY A 56 -10.69 1.93 -13.55
CA GLY A 56 -9.55 1.03 -13.38
C GLY A 56 -8.40 1.62 -12.56
N ARG A 57 -8.62 2.77 -11.89
CA ARG A 57 -7.63 3.35 -10.96
C ARG A 57 -7.49 2.52 -9.70
N ILE A 58 -8.57 1.89 -9.25
CA ILE A 58 -8.55 0.92 -8.15
C ILE A 58 -8.79 -0.47 -8.74
N LYS A 59 -7.85 -1.38 -8.52
CA LYS A 59 -7.98 -2.80 -8.83
C LYS A 59 -8.80 -3.45 -7.74
N THR A 60 -9.94 -4.01 -8.13
CA THR A 60 -10.77 -4.82 -7.24
C THR A 60 -10.51 -6.29 -7.48
N LEU A 61 -10.66 -7.12 -6.45
CA LEU A 61 -10.57 -8.57 -6.62
C LEU A 61 -11.77 -9.06 -7.45
N PRO A 62 -11.55 -9.74 -8.60
CA PRO A 62 -12.60 -9.91 -9.60
C PRO A 62 -13.72 -10.90 -9.23
N ASN A 63 -13.60 -11.75 -8.19
CA ASN A 63 -14.49 -12.93 -8.07
C ASN A 63 -14.94 -13.26 -6.63
N LEU A 64 -15.70 -12.38 -5.96
CA LEU A 64 -16.47 -12.75 -4.75
C LEU A 64 -17.95 -12.30 -4.85
N GLY A 65 -18.59 -12.56 -6.00
CA GLY A 65 -20.01 -12.28 -6.22
C GLY A 65 -20.31 -10.79 -6.41
N THR A 66 -21.38 -10.30 -5.77
CA THR A 66 -21.89 -8.91 -5.91
C THR A 66 -21.06 -7.87 -5.14
N ALA A 67 -20.23 -8.30 -4.19
CA ALA A 67 -19.46 -7.40 -3.33
C ALA A 67 -18.08 -7.10 -3.91
N LEU A 68 -17.88 -5.86 -4.37
CA LEU A 68 -16.56 -5.35 -4.72
C LEU A 68 -15.69 -5.31 -3.46
N ARG A 69 -14.44 -5.77 -3.60
CA ARG A 69 -13.45 -5.78 -2.53
C ARG A 69 -12.16 -5.16 -3.02
N ILE A 70 -11.67 -4.19 -2.26
CA ILE A 70 -10.50 -3.38 -2.57
C ILE A 70 -9.36 -3.85 -1.65
N PRO A 71 -8.33 -4.52 -2.18
CA PRO A 71 -7.15 -4.85 -1.40
C PRO A 71 -6.34 -3.57 -1.13
N MET A 72 -6.13 -3.24 0.14
CA MET A 72 -5.38 -2.03 0.53
C MET A 72 -3.90 -2.11 0.13
N SER A 73 -3.37 -3.32 -0.10
CA SER A 73 -2.04 -3.60 -0.67
C SER A 73 -1.70 -2.75 -1.89
N GLN A 74 -2.71 -2.44 -2.73
CA GLN A 74 -2.50 -1.62 -3.92
C GLN A 74 -2.00 -0.22 -3.60
N PHE A 75 -2.38 0.33 -2.45
CA PHE A 75 -2.03 1.69 -2.08
C PHE A 75 -0.68 1.75 -1.35
N TYR A 76 -0.25 0.67 -0.67
CA TYR A 76 0.99 0.67 0.10
C TYR A 76 2.26 0.77 -0.77
N GLU A 77 2.24 0.34 -2.04
CA GLU A 77 3.40 0.50 -2.94
C GLU A 77 3.46 1.87 -3.65
N GLU A 78 2.31 2.47 -3.96
CA GLU A 78 2.26 3.72 -4.74
C GLU A 78 2.65 4.99 -3.94
N HIS A 79 2.70 4.92 -2.61
CA HIS A 79 3.08 6.07 -1.78
C HIS A 79 4.57 6.43 -1.88
N LYS A 80 5.46 5.47 -2.19
CA LYS A 80 6.89 5.79 -2.40
C LYS A 80 7.10 6.67 -3.63
N GLU A 81 6.37 6.46 -4.71
CA GLU A 81 6.59 7.20 -5.97
C GLU A 81 5.88 8.56 -5.99
N LYS A 82 4.68 8.64 -5.40
CA LYS A 82 3.88 9.88 -5.39
C LYS A 82 4.44 10.94 -4.43
N GLU A 83 5.05 10.55 -3.31
CA GLU A 83 5.75 11.48 -2.41
C GLU A 83 6.99 12.11 -3.10
N ILE A 84 7.79 11.30 -3.81
CA ILE A 84 8.95 11.79 -4.57
C ILE A 84 8.52 12.77 -5.68
N ALA A 85 7.38 12.52 -6.33
CA ALA A 85 6.85 13.39 -7.39
C ALA A 85 6.26 14.71 -6.84
N HIS A 86 5.64 14.71 -5.66
CA HIS A 86 5.07 15.92 -5.05
C HIS A 86 6.15 16.88 -4.52
N VAL A 87 7.25 16.34 -4.00
CA VAL A 87 8.40 17.16 -3.56
C VAL A 87 9.09 17.84 -4.74
N ARG A 88 9.20 17.15 -5.90
CA ARG A 88 9.85 17.72 -7.11
C ARG A 88 9.04 18.82 -7.81
N ARG A 89 7.72 18.89 -7.61
CA ARG A 89 6.83 19.85 -8.30
C ARG A 89 6.72 21.21 -7.62
N LYS A 90 7.15 21.35 -6.35
CA LYS A 90 7.18 22.66 -5.67
C LYS A 90 8.52 23.36 -5.85
N THR A 91 8.93 23.64 -7.08
CA THR A 91 9.79 24.82 -7.27
C THR A 91 8.87 26.03 -7.13
N SER A 92 8.95 26.67 -5.97
CA SER A 92 8.14 27.85 -5.67
C SER A 92 8.43 28.93 -6.71
N LYS A 93 7.47 29.82 -6.98
CA LYS A 93 7.72 31.03 -7.79
C LYS A 93 8.94 31.82 -7.27
N ALA A 94 9.20 31.72 -5.96
CA ALA A 94 10.40 32.26 -5.31
C ALA A 94 11.71 31.61 -5.78
N ASP A 95 11.72 30.30 -6.06
CA ASP A 95 12.94 29.61 -6.52
C ASP A 95 13.28 29.96 -7.98
N ARG A 96 12.25 30.19 -8.81
CA ARG A 96 12.44 30.69 -10.19
C ARG A 96 13.02 32.10 -10.21
N LEU A 97 12.47 33.01 -9.39
CA LEU A 97 12.95 34.39 -9.28
C LEU A 97 14.39 34.45 -8.75
N LYS A 98 14.77 33.57 -7.82
CA LYS A 98 16.16 33.45 -7.35
C LYS A 98 17.11 33.00 -8.46
N GLN A 99 16.71 32.03 -9.28
CA GLN A 99 17.52 31.55 -10.40
C GLN A 99 17.72 32.63 -11.46
N GLU A 100 16.67 33.38 -11.81
CA GLU A 100 16.76 34.51 -12.74
C GLU A 100 17.69 35.62 -12.22
N PHE A 101 17.56 35.99 -10.94
CA PHE A 101 18.44 37.00 -10.32
C PHE A 101 19.91 36.57 -10.30
N LEU A 102 20.19 35.30 -9.99
CA LEU A 102 21.56 34.79 -10.00
C LEU A 102 22.16 34.75 -11.40
N GLN A 103 21.37 34.50 -12.45
CA GLN A 103 21.85 34.59 -13.83
C GLN A 103 22.20 36.03 -14.24
N THR A 104 21.46 37.03 -13.75
CA THR A 104 21.74 38.44 -14.07
C THR A 104 22.98 39.01 -13.38
N LEU A 105 23.53 38.33 -12.37
CA LEU A 105 24.74 38.74 -11.62
C LEU A 105 26.03 38.12 -12.17
N VAL A 106 25.92 37.11 -13.03
CA VAL A 106 27.07 36.36 -13.59
C VAL A 106 27.33 36.75 -15.07
N GLY A 107 26.55 37.68 -15.63
CA GLY A 107 26.80 38.34 -16.92
C GLY A 107 27.35 39.75 -16.74
#